data_AF-A0A1F5ADF9-F1
#
_entry.id   AF-A0A1F5ADF9-F1
#
_cell.length_a   1.000
_cell.length_b   1.000
_cell.length_c   1.000
_cell.angle_alpha   90.00
_cell.angle_beta   90.00
_cell.angle_gamma   90.00
#
_symmetry.space_group_name_H-M   'P 1'
#
loop_
_entity.id
_entity.type
_entity.pdbx_description
1 polymer ?
#
loop_
_entity_poly.entity_id
_entity_poly.type
_entity_poly.pdbx_seq_one_letter_code
_entity_poly.pdbx_strand_id
1 'polypeptide(L)'
;MSGKYFVEGHRQKTSVQDEDTLTFNCHGYETIEEATAKAKEFFENERDLSLAVIYRKDPDGTSQGVKFIYKDEDGTFEDFPLYWNSCDSCREE
;
A
#
# COMPACT_ATOMS: atom_id res chain seq x y z
N MET A 1 10.92 -4.21 19.04
CA MET A 1 10.47 -4.83 17.78
C MET A 1 10.19 -3.69 16.81
N SER A 2 10.94 -3.59 15.71
CA SER A 2 10.59 -2.70 14.60
C SER A 2 9.82 -3.56 13.61
N GLY A 3 8.53 -3.27 13.41
CA GLY A 3 7.69 -4.08 12.53
C GLY A 3 8.22 -4.10 11.10
N LYS A 4 7.88 -5.17 10.39
CA LYS A 4 8.39 -5.46 9.05
C LYS A 4 7.53 -4.86 7.94
N TYR A 5 6.28 -4.52 8.25
CA TYR A 5 5.29 -4.05 7.29
C TYR A 5 5.02 -2.57 7.47
N PHE A 6 5.13 -1.78 6.42
CA PHE A 6 4.94 -0.35 6.42
C PHE A 6 3.74 0.00 5.55
N VAL A 7 3.09 1.12 5.84
CA VAL A 7 1.92 1.59 5.10
C VAL A 7 2.22 2.98 4.56
N GLU A 8 2.07 3.13 3.25
CA GLU A 8 2.12 4.39 2.54
C GLU A 8 0.73 4.75 2.02
N GLY A 9 0.29 5.96 2.32
CA GLY A 9 -0.95 6.51 1.82
C GLY A 9 -0.70 7.47 0.67
N HIS A 10 -1.47 7.34 -0.40
CA HIS A 10 -1.41 8.21 -1.56
C HIS A 10 -2.79 8.79 -1.92
N ARG A 11 -2.80 10.08 -2.26
CA ARG A 11 -3.94 10.75 -2.89
C ARG A 11 -4.04 10.43 -4.38
N GLN A 12 -5.23 10.59 -4.96
CA GLN A 12 -5.43 10.48 -6.39
C GLN A 12 -4.61 11.54 -7.14
N LYS A 13 -3.89 11.13 -8.19
CA LYS A 13 -3.29 12.10 -9.12
C LYS A 13 -4.39 12.79 -9.91
N THR A 14 -4.52 14.09 -9.73
CA THR A 14 -5.42 14.94 -10.52
C THR A 14 -4.72 15.52 -11.76
N SER A 15 -3.38 15.52 -11.79
CA SER A 15 -2.56 16.00 -12.91
C SER A 15 -1.26 15.21 -13.04
N VAL A 16 -0.71 15.15 -14.26
CA VAL A 16 0.58 14.50 -14.55
C VAL A 16 1.75 15.20 -13.85
N GLN A 17 1.61 16.51 -13.60
CA GLN A 17 2.60 17.33 -12.89
C GLN A 17 2.56 17.16 -11.37
N ASP A 18 1.58 16.41 -10.84
CA ASP A 18 1.47 16.14 -9.43
C ASP A 18 2.49 15.04 -9.07
N GLU A 19 3.69 15.46 -8.68
CA GLU A 19 4.80 14.57 -8.32
C GLU A 19 4.66 14.05 -6.88
N ASP A 20 4.04 14.83 -5.99
CA ASP A 20 3.86 14.50 -4.58
C ASP A 20 2.43 14.02 -4.28
N THR A 21 2.26 12.70 -4.30
CA THR A 21 0.99 12.07 -3.93
C THR A 21 1.02 11.42 -2.56
N LEU A 22 2.18 11.40 -1.90
CA LEU A 22 2.35 10.73 -0.62
C LEU A 22 1.70 11.56 0.50
N THR A 23 0.61 11.04 1.05
CA THR A 23 -0.12 11.68 2.15
C THR A 23 0.48 11.29 3.50
N PHE A 24 0.87 10.02 3.67
CA PHE A 24 1.53 9.55 4.88
C PHE A 24 2.43 8.35 4.64
N ASN A 25 3.44 8.21 5.49
CA ASN A 25 4.26 7.00 5.62
C ASN A 25 4.31 6.65 7.12
N CYS A 26 3.77 5.49 7.48
CA CYS A 26 3.57 5.10 8.86
C CYS A 26 4.54 4.01 9.34
N HIS A 27 4.64 3.89 10.67
CA HIS A 27 5.53 2.97 11.37
C HIS A 27 5.39 1.51 10.91
N GLY A 28 6.48 0.75 11.10
CA GLY A 28 6.51 -0.68 10.86
C GLY A 28 5.61 -1.46 11.82
N TYR A 29 4.65 -2.18 11.28
CA TYR A 29 3.73 -3.13 11.94
C TYR A 29 4.29 -4.56 11.91
N GLU A 30 3.90 -5.38 12.88
CA GLU A 30 4.42 -6.75 13.00
C GLU A 30 3.76 -7.72 12.00
N THR A 31 2.50 -7.45 11.61
CA THR A 31 1.71 -8.31 10.71
C THR A 31 1.05 -7.51 9.58
N ILE A 32 0.72 -8.20 8.48
CA ILE A 32 -0.01 -7.61 7.34
C ILE A 32 -1.43 -7.21 7.76
N GLU A 33 -2.06 -7.99 8.63
CA GLU A 33 -3.42 -7.73 9.12
C GLU A 33 -3.48 -6.45 9.94
N GLU A 34 -2.50 -6.22 10.82
CA GLU A 34 -2.38 -4.98 11.59
C GLU A 34 -2.14 -3.77 10.68
N ALA A 35 -1.24 -3.89 9.71
CA ALA A 35 -1.00 -2.86 8.69
C ALA A 35 -2.27 -2.58 7.86
N THR A 36 -3.04 -3.62 7.53
CA THR A 36 -4.29 -3.50 6.77
C THR A 36 -5.37 -2.78 7.58
N ALA A 37 -5.54 -3.14 8.85
CA ALA A 37 -6.50 -2.47 9.73
C ALA A 37 -6.16 -0.98 9.86
N LYS A 38 -4.87 -0.65 10.05
CA LYS A 38 -4.42 0.73 10.14
C LYS A 38 -4.61 1.50 8.84
N ALA A 39 -4.31 0.90 7.70
CA ALA A 39 -4.59 1.49 6.39
C ALA A 39 -6.08 1.84 6.23
N LYS A 40 -6.99 0.96 6.65
CA LYS A 40 -8.44 1.23 6.64
C LYS A 40 -8.83 2.36 7.59
N GLU A 41 -8.27 2.42 8.80
CA GLU A 41 -8.46 3.56 9.71
C GLU A 41 -8.00 4.88 9.08
N PHE A 42 -6.90 4.89 8.31
CA PHE A 42 -6.47 6.11 7.60
C PHE A 42 -7.47 6.54 6.55
N PHE A 43 -8.07 5.62 5.80
CA PHE A 43 -9.13 5.96 4.83
C PHE A 43 -10.38 6.58 5.46
N GLU A 44 -10.68 6.24 6.72
CA GLU A 44 -11.79 6.85 7.46
C GLU A 44 -11.47 8.27 7.93
N ASN A 45 -10.20 8.55 8.25
CA ASN A 45 -9.76 9.84 8.78
C ASN A 45 -9.32 10.83 7.68
N GLU A 46 -8.67 10.34 6.62
CA GLU A 46 -8.12 11.13 5.52
C GLU A 46 -9.04 11.03 4.30
N ARG A 47 -9.83 12.09 4.05
CA ARG A 47 -10.81 12.11 2.95
C ARG A 47 -10.17 12.11 1.56
N ASP A 48 -8.96 12.64 1.45
CA ASP A 48 -8.19 12.74 0.21
C ASP A 48 -7.35 11.49 -0.09
N LEU A 49 -7.40 10.47 0.79
CA LEU A 49 -6.70 9.22 0.57
C LEU A 49 -7.46 8.36 -0.44
N SER A 50 -6.77 7.96 -1.51
CA SER A 50 -7.36 7.14 -2.57
C SER A 50 -6.69 5.78 -2.70
N LEU A 51 -5.43 5.66 -2.28
CA LEU A 51 -4.64 4.44 -2.34
C LEU A 51 -3.82 4.30 -1.06
N ALA A 52 -3.73 3.10 -0.52
CA ALA A 52 -2.77 2.74 0.51
C ALA A 52 -1.97 1.53 0.06
N VAL A 53 -0.65 1.59 0.17
CA VAL A 53 0.28 0.52 -0.20
C VAL A 53 0.92 -0.02 1.07
N ILE A 54 0.79 -1.33 1.27
CA ILE A 54 1.46 -2.06 2.33
C ILE A 54 2.67 -2.75 1.73
N TYR A 55 3.86 -2.39 2.20
CA TYR A 55 5.11 -3.00 1.76
C TYR A 55 5.90 -3.54 2.94
N ARG A 56 6.69 -4.58 2.71
CA ARG A 56 7.68 -5.05 3.66
C ARG A 56 9.04 -4.50 3.29
N LYS A 57 9.86 -4.19 4.30
CA LYS A 57 11.26 -3.83 4.08
C LYS A 57 12.15 -4.99 4.49
N ASP A 58 12.87 -5.55 3.53
CA ASP A 58 13.85 -6.61 3.75
C ASP A 58 15.14 -6.03 4.36
N PRO A 59 15.92 -6.86 5.08
CA PRO A 59 17.14 -6.41 5.77
C PRO A 59 18.24 -5.89 4.82
N ASP A 60 18.18 -6.20 3.52
CA ASP A 60 19.08 -5.61 2.51
C ASP A 60 18.67 -4.19 2.08
N GLY A 61 17.51 -3.71 2.54
CA GLY A 61 16.95 -2.40 2.21
C GLY A 61 15.93 -2.45 1.07
N THR A 62 15.73 -3.60 0.42
CA THR A 62 14.70 -3.78 -0.61
C THR A 62 13.31 -3.63 -0.01
N SER A 63 12.42 -2.92 -0.70
CA SER A 63 11.01 -2.77 -0.33
C SER A 63 10.15 -3.60 -1.28
N GLN A 64 9.36 -4.52 -0.73
CA GLN A 64 8.48 -5.39 -1.50
C GLN A 64 7.02 -5.08 -1.16
N GLY A 65 6.25 -4.67 -2.17
CA GLY A 65 4.80 -4.51 -2.04
C GLY A 65 4.14 -5.85 -1.69
N VAL A 66 3.28 -5.84 -0.68
CA VAL A 66 2.59 -7.04 -0.18
C VAL A 66 1.09 -6.94 -0.44
N LYS A 67 0.52 -5.74 -0.33
CA LYS A 67 -0.90 -5.49 -0.52
C LYS A 67 -1.14 -4.03 -0.89
N PHE A 68 -2.09 -3.73 -1.78
CA PHE A 68 -2.67 -2.38 -1.87
C PHE A 68 -4.13 -2.40 -1.51
N ILE A 69 -4.61 -1.25 -1.05
CA ILE A 69 -6.00 -0.98 -0.76
C ILE A 69 -6.32 0.30 -1.50
N TYR A 70 -7.35 0.33 -2.33
CA TYR A 70 -7.83 1.58 -2.90
C TYR A 70 -9.28 1.81 -2.54
N LYS A 71 -9.66 3.07 -2.60
CA LYS A 71 -11.03 3.52 -2.46
C LYS A 71 -11.53 3.89 -3.85
N ASP A 72 -12.56 3.19 -4.30
CA ASP A 72 -13.20 3.47 -5.58
C ASP A 72 -14.06 4.75 -5.52
N GLU A 73 -14.57 5.21 -6.66
CA GLU A 73 -15.41 6.42 -6.78
C GLU A 73 -16.72 6.28 -5.97
N ASP A 74 -17.24 5.06 -5.84
CA ASP A 74 -18.40 4.73 -4.98
C ASP A 74 -18.05 4.72 -3.48
N GLY A 75 -16.79 4.99 -3.11
CA GLY A 75 -16.32 4.98 -1.73
C GLY A 75 -16.17 3.58 -1.13
N THR A 76 -16.26 2.53 -1.96
CA THR A 76 -16.03 1.14 -1.55
C THR A 76 -14.52 0.87 -1.48
N PHE A 77 -14.09 0.14 -0.45
CA PHE A 77 -12.71 -0.28 -0.29
C PHE A 77 -12.49 -1.62 -0.97
N GLU A 78 -11.55 -1.66 -1.89
CA GLU A 78 -11.07 -2.91 -2.47
C GLU A 78 -9.63 -3.14 -2.06
N ASP A 79 -9.32 -4.36 -1.62
CA ASP A 79 -7.98 -4.74 -1.21
C ASP A 79 -7.44 -5.90 -2.03
N PHE A 80 -6.23 -5.73 -2.55
CA PHE A 80 -5.60 -6.64 -3.49
C PHE A 80 -4.23 -7.07 -2.99
N PRO A 81 -3.95 -8.39 -2.93
CA PRO A 81 -2.61 -8.86 -2.62
C PRO A 81 -1.64 -8.50 -3.75
N LEU A 82 -0.55 -7.81 -3.41
CA LEU A 82 0.55 -7.45 -4.34
C LEU A 82 1.59 -8.56 -4.42
N TYR A 83 1.22 -9.83 -4.26
CA TYR A 83 2.18 -10.93 -4.37
C TYR A 83 2.82 -10.94 -5.77
N TRP A 84 3.94 -10.24 -5.93
CA TRP A 84 4.87 -10.30 -7.05
C TRP A 84 5.84 -11.49 -6.88
N ASN A 85 5.30 -12.64 -6.48
CA ASN A 85 5.96 -13.94 -6.46
C ASN A 85 4.90 -14.93 -6.99
N SER A 86 4.91 -15.42 -8.22
CA SER A 86 6.02 -15.54 -9.17
C SER A 86 5.39 -15.61 -10.57
N CYS A 87 5.70 -14.68 -11.48
CA CYS A 87 5.57 -15.01 -12.91
C CYS A 87 6.71 -15.96 -13.30
N ASP A 88 6.70 -17.16 -12.75
CA ASP A 88 7.41 -18.31 -13.33
C ASP A 88 6.66 -18.78 -14.60
N SER A 89 5.45 -18.25 -14.85
CA SER A 89 4.65 -18.53 -16.06
C SER A 89 4.87 -17.55 -17.21
N CYS A 90 5.80 -16.58 -17.10
CA CYS A 90 6.14 -15.68 -18.21
C CYS A 90 7.28 -16.24 -19.09
N ARG A 91 7.44 -17.58 -19.14
CA ARG A 91 8.42 -18.28 -19.98
C ARG A 91 7.74 -19.31 -20.87
N GLU A 92 6.71 -18.85 -21.56
CA GLU A 92 6.39 -19.31 -22.92
C GLU A 92 6.92 -18.13 -23.76
N GLU A 93 7.92 -18.22 -24.64
CA GLU A 93 8.27 -19.25 -25.63
C GLU A 93 9.79 -19.27 -25.89
#